data_AF-A0A7Y7ZEU7-F1
#
_entry.id   AF-A0A7Y7ZEU7-F1
#
_cell.length_a   1.000
_cell.length_b   1.000
_cell.length_c   1.000
_cell.angle_alpha   90.00
_cell.angle_beta   90.00
_cell.angle_gamma   90.00
#
_symmetry.space_group_name_H-M   'P 1'
#
loop_
_entity.id
_entity.type
_entity.pdbx_description
1 polymer ?
#
loop_
_entity_poly.entity_id
_entity_poly.type
_entity_poly.pdbx_seq_one_letter_code
_entity_poly.pdbx_strand_id
1 'polypeptide(L)'
;MKVIGKVEIDGVRDVVCDVCRLTTKVHSGGLQFATLQAHWGYGTKHDGERYEIHLCEGCFFRALAGLKQERRTQGLFDDDGGMPHDDFGLITKDDFFKDRG
;
A
#
# COMPACT_ATOMS: atom_id res chain seq x y z
N MET A 1 35.32 -22.09 -21.77
CA MET A 1 34.37 -21.79 -22.86
C MET A 1 33.10 -21.25 -22.24
N LYS A 2 32.68 -20.00 -22.55
CA LYS A 2 31.39 -19.46 -22.14
C LYS A 2 30.49 -19.41 -23.38
N VAL A 3 29.34 -20.05 -23.32
CA VAL A 3 28.31 -19.95 -24.36
C VAL A 3 27.35 -18.86 -23.90
N ILE A 4 27.22 -17.81 -24.71
CA ILE A 4 26.37 -16.66 -24.42
C ILE A 4 25.17 -16.77 -25.35
N GLY A 5 23.97 -16.82 -24.77
CA GLY A 5 22.69 -16.89 -25.50
C GLY A 5 21.68 -15.92 -24.90
N LYS A 6 20.68 -15.50 -25.68
CA LYS A 6 19.57 -14.69 -25.19
C LYS A 6 18.62 -15.58 -24.38
N VAL A 7 18.24 -15.12 -23.20
CA VAL A 7 17.21 -15.75 -22.35
C VAL A 7 16.06 -14.77 -22.26
N GLU A 8 14.86 -15.21 -22.61
CA GLU A 8 13.63 -14.46 -22.38
C GLU A 8 13.18 -14.70 -20.94
N ILE A 9 12.91 -13.62 -20.20
CA ILE A 9 12.44 -13.66 -18.82
C ILE A 9 11.10 -12.95 -18.71
N ASP A 10 10.14 -13.58 -18.04
CA ASP A 10 8.90 -12.93 -17.67
C ASP A 10 9.15 -11.91 -16.56
N GLY A 11 8.63 -10.70 -16.75
CA GLY A 11 8.78 -9.59 -15.81
C GLY A 11 7.49 -8.82 -15.66
N VAL A 12 7.24 -8.31 -14.44
CA VAL A 12 6.08 -7.46 -14.16
C VAL A 12 6.22 -6.18 -14.96
N ARG A 13 5.39 -6.05 -16.00
CA ARG A 13 5.42 -4.88 -16.87
C ARG A 13 4.69 -3.70 -16.27
N ASP A 14 3.60 -3.91 -15.54
CA ASP A 14 2.79 -2.85 -14.97
C ASP A 14 1.99 -3.38 -13.77
N VAL A 15 1.69 -2.48 -12.83
CA VAL A 15 0.73 -2.72 -11.75
C VAL A 15 -0.35 -1.65 -11.91
N VAL A 16 -1.60 -2.09 -12.02
CA VAL A 16 -2.73 -1.20 -12.22
C VAL A 16 -3.41 -0.98 -10.88
N CYS A 17 -3.80 0.26 -10.58
CA CYS A 17 -4.55 0.55 -9.38
C CYS A 17 -5.93 -0.11 -9.43
N ASP A 18 -6.29 -0.87 -8.40
CA ASP A 18 -7.56 -1.60 -8.33
C ASP A 18 -8.79 -0.68 -8.19
N VAL A 19 -8.58 0.58 -7.75
CA VAL A 19 -9.65 1.57 -7.57
C VAL A 19 -9.92 2.35 -8.85
N CYS A 20 -8.92 3.08 -9.36
CA CYS A 20 -9.10 3.97 -10.52
C CYS A 20 -8.77 3.31 -11.86
N ARG A 21 -8.24 2.09 -11.86
CA ARG A 21 -7.80 1.32 -13.05
C ARG A 21 -6.71 2.01 -13.88
N LEU A 22 -5.99 2.97 -13.30
CA LEU A 22 -4.84 3.64 -13.93
C LEU A 22 -3.52 2.95 -13.59
N THR A 23 -2.53 3.08 -14.48
CA THR A 23 -1.17 2.59 -14.27
C THR A 23 -0.51 3.24 -13.05
N THR A 24 0.32 2.48 -12.35
CA THR A 24 1.15 2.95 -11.23
C THR A 24 2.57 3.29 -11.68
N LYS A 25 2.84 3.28 -13.00
CA LYS A 25 4.10 3.72 -13.56
C LYS A 25 4.29 5.21 -13.42
N VAL A 26 5.48 5.59 -12.98
CA VAL A 26 5.93 6.98 -12.95
C VAL A 26 6.74 7.32 -14.19
N HIS A 27 6.72 8.59 -14.61
CA HIS A 27 7.43 9.06 -15.80
C HIS A 27 8.95 8.87 -15.72
N SER A 28 9.52 8.92 -14.51
CA SER A 28 10.93 8.66 -14.23
C SER A 28 11.32 7.17 -14.36
N GLY A 29 10.35 6.29 -14.62
CA GLY A 29 10.53 4.85 -14.65
C GLY A 29 10.30 4.19 -13.29
N GLY A 30 9.89 2.92 -13.32
CA GLY A 30 9.52 2.15 -12.14
C GLY A 30 8.04 2.17 -11.81
N LEU A 31 7.66 1.37 -10.81
CA LEU A 31 6.29 1.20 -10.33
C LEU A 31 6.21 1.79 -8.92
N GLN A 32 5.26 2.72 -8.71
CA GLN A 32 5.02 3.33 -7.41
C GLN A 32 3.57 3.08 -7.01
N PHE A 33 3.39 2.14 -6.09
CA PHE A 33 2.08 1.76 -5.58
C PHE A 33 2.18 1.38 -4.10
N ALA A 34 1.05 1.49 -3.41
CA ALA A 34 0.86 0.93 -2.09
C ALA A 34 0.14 -0.42 -2.22
N THR A 35 0.41 -1.31 -1.27
CA THR A 35 -0.25 -2.61 -1.17
C THR A 35 -1.02 -2.66 0.14
N LEU A 36 -2.33 -2.88 0.06
CA LEU A 36 -3.18 -3.17 1.21
C LEU A 36 -3.42 -4.68 1.24
N GLN A 37 -2.90 -5.33 2.27
CA GLN A 37 -2.99 -6.78 2.45
C GLN A 37 -3.69 -7.12 3.76
N ALA A 38 -4.46 -8.21 3.73
CA ALA A 38 -5.01 -8.82 4.92
C ALA A 38 -4.90 -10.35 4.81
N HIS A 39 -4.63 -11.00 5.94
CA HIS A 39 -4.60 -12.44 6.07
C HIS A 39 -5.30 -12.81 7.37
N TRP A 40 -6.44 -13.48 7.25
CA TRP A 40 -7.28 -13.83 8.37
C TRP A 40 -7.11 -15.32 8.71
N GLY A 41 -6.77 -15.59 9.97
CA GLY A 41 -6.55 -16.94 10.46
C GLY A 41 -7.77 -17.52 11.18
N TYR A 42 -7.54 -18.71 11.71
CA TYR A 42 -8.54 -19.53 12.37
C TYR A 42 -9.33 -18.79 13.45
N GLY A 43 -10.66 -18.90 13.40
CA GLY A 43 -11.57 -18.34 14.41
C GLY A 43 -12.01 -16.89 14.17
N THR A 44 -11.62 -16.27 13.05
CA THR A 44 -12.17 -14.99 12.60
C THR A 44 -13.39 -15.19 11.71
N LYS A 45 -14.23 -14.16 11.53
CA LYS A 45 -15.39 -14.23 10.62
C LYS A 45 -14.98 -14.51 9.17
N HIS A 46 -13.79 -14.07 8.80
CA HIS A 46 -13.21 -14.15 7.46
C HIS A 46 -12.07 -15.18 7.41
N ASP A 47 -12.15 -16.23 8.25
CA ASP A 47 -11.13 -17.26 8.35
C ASP A 47 -10.79 -17.88 6.98
N GLY A 48 -9.51 -17.90 6.65
CA GLY A 48 -9.00 -18.39 5.36
C GLY A 48 -9.04 -17.37 4.24
N GLU A 49 -9.59 -16.17 4.45
CA GLU A 49 -9.60 -15.12 3.44
C GLU A 49 -8.28 -14.34 3.43
N ARG A 50 -7.75 -14.16 2.22
CA ARG A 50 -6.58 -13.34 1.94
C ARG A 50 -6.93 -12.26 0.94
N TYR A 51 -6.57 -11.02 1.26
CA TYR A 51 -6.78 -9.86 0.41
C TYR A 51 -5.43 -9.25 0.04
N GLU A 52 -5.33 -8.81 -1.21
CA GLU A 52 -4.21 -8.02 -1.72
C GLU A 52 -4.77 -7.02 -2.72
N ILE A 53 -4.55 -5.73 -2.46
CA ILE A 53 -5.08 -4.62 -3.26
C ILE A 53 -3.93 -3.66 -3.54
N HIS A 54 -3.78 -3.30 -4.81
CA HIS A 54 -2.77 -2.36 -5.28
C HIS A 54 -3.39 -0.97 -5.51
N LEU A 55 -2.80 0.05 -4.89
CA LEU A 55 -3.31 1.42 -4.91
C LEU A 55 -2.25 2.35 -5.49
N CYS A 56 -2.64 3.20 -6.45
CA CYS A 56 -1.80 4.35 -6.80
C CYS A 56 -1.76 5.35 -5.65
N GLU A 57 -0.79 6.25 -5.67
CA GLU A 57 -0.56 7.26 -4.63
C GLU A 57 -1.84 8.03 -4.25
N GLY A 58 -2.59 8.53 -5.24
CA GLY A 58 -3.83 9.28 -4.99
C GLY A 58 -4.94 8.43 -4.34
N CYS A 59 -5.07 7.17 -4.74
CA CYS A 59 -6.04 6.25 -4.14
C CYS A 59 -5.61 5.82 -2.73
N PHE A 60 -4.30 5.67 -2.50
CA PHE A 60 -3.75 5.39 -1.18
C PHE A 60 -4.06 6.52 -0.19
N PHE A 61 -3.76 7.79 -0.53
CA PHE A 61 -4.04 8.91 0.38
C PHE A 61 -5.53 9.11 0.63
N ARG A 62 -6.39 8.76 -0.33
CA ARG A 62 -7.84 8.75 -0.14
C ARG A 62 -8.27 7.68 0.87
N ALA A 63 -7.73 6.47 0.76
CA ALA A 63 -8.00 5.40 1.72
C ALA A 63 -7.48 5.79 3.12
N LEU A 64 -6.27 6.35 3.19
CA LEU A 64 -5.66 6.82 4.44
C LEU A 64 -6.52 7.91 5.11
N ALA A 65 -7.03 8.86 4.33
CA ALA A 65 -7.93 9.89 4.84
C ALA A 65 -9.24 9.30 5.39
N GLY A 66 -9.78 8.27 4.73
CA GLY A 66 -10.93 7.51 5.23
C GLY A 66 -10.65 6.86 6.60
N LEU A 67 -9.54 6.14 6.73
CA LEU A 67 -9.13 5.51 7.99
C LEU A 67 -8.89 6.54 9.12
N LYS A 68 -8.26 7.69 8.80
CA LYS A 68 -8.10 8.79 9.75
C LYS A 68 -9.46 9.31 10.22
N GLN A 69 -10.43 9.44 9.33
CA GLN A 69 -11.77 9.91 9.67
C GLN A 69 -12.56 8.89 10.50
N GLU A 70 -12.44 7.60 10.20
CA GLU A 70 -13.03 6.52 11.02
C GLU A 70 -12.49 6.56 12.45
N ARG A 71 -11.16 6.69 12.62
CA ARG A 71 -10.53 6.83 13.93
C ARG A 71 -11.04 8.06 14.70
N ARG A 72 -11.17 9.21 14.02
CA ARG A 72 -11.73 10.45 14.63
C ARG A 72 -13.17 10.24 15.09
N THR A 73 -13.95 9.51 14.32
CA THR A 73 -15.37 9.28 14.61
C THR A 73 -15.53 8.33 15.79
N GLN A 74 -14.69 7.29 15.89
CA GLN A 74 -14.68 6.37 17.03
C GLN A 74 -14.21 7.06 18.32
N GLY A 75 -13.16 7.88 18.25
CA GLY A 75 -12.63 8.62 19.40
C GLY A 75 -13.42 9.87 19.79
N LEU A 76 -14.55 10.18 19.12
CA LEU A 76 -15.36 11.37 19.42
C LEU A 76 -15.97 11.33 20.83
N PHE A 77 -16.13 10.13 21.39
CA PHE A 77 -16.70 9.89 22.72
C PHE A 77 -15.65 9.44 23.74
N ASP A 78 -14.37 9.37 23.34
CA ASP A 78 -13.27 9.06 24.26
C ASP A 78 -12.81 10.37 24.93
N ASP A 79 -12.78 10.38 26.27
CA ASP A 79 -12.40 11.54 27.09
C ASP A 79 -10.90 11.93 26.91
N ASP A 80 -10.10 11.04 26.34
CA ASP A 80 -8.73 11.30 25.92
C ASP A 80 -8.73 12.06 24.58
N GLY A 81 -8.98 13.37 24.63
CA GLY A 81 -9.03 14.32 23.51
C GLY A 81 -7.73 14.51 22.72
N GLY A 82 -6.99 13.44 22.44
CA GLY A 82 -5.84 13.43 21.55
C GLY A 82 -6.28 13.49 20.09
N MET A 83 -6.24 14.68 19.49
CA MET A 83 -6.35 14.85 18.04
C MET A 83 -5.42 13.83 17.35
N PRO A 84 -5.91 12.98 16.42
CA PRO A 84 -5.06 11.99 15.79
C PRO A 84 -3.96 12.72 15.03
N HIS A 85 -2.70 12.45 15.41
CA HIS A 85 -1.52 12.99 14.76
C HIS A 85 -1.61 12.78 13.24
N ASP A 86 -1.21 13.81 12.47
CA ASP A 86 -1.25 13.78 11.00
C ASP A 86 -0.36 12.70 10.39
N ASP A 87 0.52 12.09 11.18
CA ASP A 87 1.44 11.03 10.77
C ASP A 87 0.85 9.61 10.93
N PHE A 88 -0.48 9.47 10.96
CA PHE A 88 -1.14 8.16 11.01
C PHE A 88 -0.62 7.21 9.92
N GLY A 89 -0.01 6.10 10.35
CA GLY A 89 0.55 5.08 9.46
C GLY A 89 1.88 5.46 8.80
N LEU A 90 2.46 6.62 9.10
CA LEU A 90 3.74 7.05 8.54
C LEU A 90 4.89 6.53 9.40
N ILE A 91 5.76 5.71 8.80
CA ILE A 91 6.88 5.08 9.51
C ILE A 91 8.12 5.99 9.53
N THR A 92 8.40 6.69 8.43
CA THR A 92 9.54 7.60 8.30
C THR A 92 9.25 8.71 7.29
N LYS A 93 9.87 9.89 7.47
CA LYS A 93 9.90 10.99 6.50
C LYS A 93 11.31 11.08 5.94
N ASP A 94 11.42 11.53 4.68
CA ASP A 94 12.70 11.81 4.01
C ASP A 94 13.61 10.57 3.79
N ASP A 95 13.02 9.37 3.75
CA ASP A 95 13.72 8.14 3.38
C ASP A 95 13.80 7.97 1.85
N PHE A 96 14.70 8.74 1.24
CA PHE A 96 14.92 8.72 -0.22
C PHE A 96 15.66 7.45 -0.68
N PHE A 97 16.31 6.74 0.23
CA PHE A 97 17.19 5.62 -0.05
C PHE A 97 16.78 4.40 0.75
N LYS A 98 15.54 3.92 0.54
CA LYS A 98 15.02 2.67 1.12
C LYS A 98 16.14 1.64 1.23
N ASP A 99 16.52 1.29 2.45
CA ASP A 99 17.58 0.31 2.70
C ASP A 99 17.23 -0.97 1.91
N ARG A 100 18.13 -1.36 1.01
CA ARG A 100 18.01 -2.58 0.22
C ARG A 100 18.15 -3.78 1.16
N GLY A 101 17.03 -4.26 1.68
CA GLY A 101 16.88 -5.59 2.26
C GLY A 101 16.61 -6.62 1.19
#